data_AF-A0A433P7T2-F1
#
_entry.id   AF-A0A433P7T2-F1
#
_cell.length_a   1.000
_cell.length_b   1.000
_cell.length_c   1.000
_cell.angle_alpha   90.00
_cell.angle_beta   90.00
_cell.angle_gamma   90.00
#
_symmetry.space_group_name_H-M   'P 1'
#
loop_
_entity.id
_entity.type
_entity.pdbx_description
1 polymer ?
#
loop_
_entity_poly.entity_id
_entity_poly.type
_entity_poly.pdbx_seq_one_letter_code
_entity_poly.pdbx_strand_id
1 'polypeptide(L)'
;MFVRTTRSISQGEEVTISYILGTGLYEDRKEKLQQRGFECQCELCEYEAAQSTTTREHRRQLCNEFEKLRPAIKSGDLSVISQLETIVSDLWKTYPPANTAITNVLYYCIV
;
A
#
# COMPACT_ATOMS: atom_id res chain seq x y z
N MET A 1 -21.91 -15.26 -6.05
CA MET A 1 -20.94 -14.16 -5.89
C MET A 1 -21.58 -13.10 -5.01
N PHE A 2 -20.91 -12.67 -3.95
CA PHE A 2 -21.40 -11.62 -3.05
C PHE A 2 -20.45 -10.42 -3.12
N VAL A 3 -21.01 -9.21 -3.20
CA VAL A 3 -20.26 -7.95 -3.09
C VAL A 3 -20.69 -7.30 -1.78
N ARG A 4 -19.73 -6.89 -0.97
CA ARG A 4 -19.96 -6.25 0.34
C ARG A 4 -19.24 -4.91 0.37
N THR A 5 -19.85 -3.95 1.04
CA THR A 5 -19.23 -2.65 1.27
C THR A 5 -18.28 -2.74 2.47
N THR A 6 -17.15 -2.04 2.40
CA THR A 6 -16.20 -1.87 3.51
C THR A 6 -16.30 -0.50 4.16
N ARG A 7 -17.18 0.37 3.63
CA ARG A 7 -17.47 1.72 4.10
C ARG A 7 -18.90 2.13 3.72
N SER A 8 -19.35 3.24 4.27
CA SER A 8 -20.58 3.91 3.81
C SER A 8 -20.43 4.40 2.36
N ILE A 9 -21.51 4.33 1.59
CA ILE A 9 -21.60 4.77 0.19
C ILE A 9 -22.82 5.67 0.05
N SER A 10 -22.64 6.86 -0.51
CA SER A 10 -23.72 7.83 -0.72
C SER A 10 -24.55 7.50 -1.96
N GLN A 11 -25.78 8.00 -2.04
CA GLN A 11 -26.59 7.84 -3.25
C GLN A 11 -25.91 8.54 -4.44
N GLY A 12 -25.80 7.82 -5.56
CA GLY A 12 -25.14 8.32 -6.77
C GLY A 12 -23.62 8.20 -6.78
N GLU A 13 -23.02 7.73 -5.68
CA GLU A 13 -21.58 7.45 -5.62
C GLU A 13 -21.25 6.17 -6.39
N GLU A 14 -20.15 6.20 -7.15
CA GLU A 14 -19.66 5.03 -7.88
C GLU A 14 -19.16 3.95 -6.91
N VAL A 15 -19.62 2.71 -7.11
CA VAL A 15 -19.12 1.55 -6.38
C VAL A 15 -17.89 1.00 -7.07
N THR A 16 -16.73 1.11 -6.42
CA THR A 16 -15.46 0.63 -6.95
C THR A 16 -14.94 -0.59 -6.17
N ILE A 17 -14.23 -1.48 -6.86
CA ILE A 17 -13.46 -2.58 -6.26
C ILE A 17 -12.04 -2.56 -6.81
N SER A 18 -11.05 -2.94 -5.99
CA SER A 18 -9.67 -3.02 -6.47
C SER A 18 -9.46 -4.29 -7.30
N TYR A 19 -8.90 -4.16 -8.50
CA TYR A 19 -8.59 -5.29 -9.38
C TYR A 19 -7.28 -6.00 -9.01
N ILE A 20 -6.48 -5.36 -8.16
CA ILE A 20 -5.20 -5.83 -7.67
C ILE A 20 -5.09 -5.54 -6.17
N LEU A 21 -4.11 -6.14 -5.49
CA LEU A 21 -3.82 -5.78 -4.10
C LEU A 21 -3.30 -4.33 -4.04
N GLY A 22 -3.94 -3.49 -3.23
CA GLY A 22 -3.57 -2.09 -3.04
C GLY A 22 -2.24 -1.88 -2.30
N THR A 23 -1.72 -2.93 -1.66
CA THR A 23 -0.47 -2.91 -0.87
C THR A 23 0.81 -3.01 -1.71
N GLY A 24 0.70 -3.21 -3.03
CA GLY A 24 1.85 -3.27 -3.93
C GLY A 24 2.48 -1.90 -4.21
N LEU A 25 3.73 -1.89 -4.68
CA LEU A 25 4.44 -0.66 -5.07
C LEU A 25 3.77 0.01 -6.28
N TYR A 26 3.91 1.34 -6.38
CA TYR A 26 3.34 2.14 -7.48
C TYR A 26 3.58 1.54 -8.86
N GLU A 27 4.83 1.19 -9.18
CA GLU A 27 5.18 0.68 -10.51
C GLU A 27 4.52 -0.68 -10.79
N ASP A 28 4.46 -1.56 -9.79
CA ASP A 28 3.80 -2.86 -9.94
C ASP A 28 2.29 -2.68 -10.17
N ARG A 29 1.67 -1.71 -9.49
CA ARG A 29 0.25 -1.39 -9.69
C ARG A 29 0.02 -0.81 -11.08
N LYS A 30 0.88 0.12 -11.51
CA LYS A 30 0.81 0.74 -12.83
C LYS A 30 0.92 -0.30 -13.94
N GLU A 31 1.93 -1.16 -13.89
CA GLU A 31 2.14 -2.21 -14.89
C GLU A 31 0.94 -3.17 -14.97
N LYS A 32 0.48 -3.69 -13.82
CA LYS A 32 -0.64 -4.66 -13.75
C LYS A 32 -1.97 -4.08 -14.24
N LEU A 33 -2.19 -2.78 -14.08
CA LEU A 33 -3.42 -2.11 -14.54
C LEU A 33 -3.31 -1.69 -16.02
N GLN A 34 -2.12 -1.29 -16.48
CA GLN A 34 -1.87 -1.06 -17.90
C GLN A 34 -2.08 -2.32 -18.74
N GLN A 35 -1.68 -3.49 -18.23
CA GLN A 35 -1.99 -4.80 -18.85
C GLN A 35 -3.51 -5.06 -18.98
N ARG A 36 -4.34 -4.36 -18.20
CA ARG A 36 -5.81 -4.41 -18.28
C ARG A 36 -6.41 -3.29 -19.15
N GLY A 37 -5.57 -2.48 -19.81
CA GLY A 37 -6.00 -1.48 -20.77
C GLY A 37 -6.35 -0.11 -20.19
N PHE A 38 -5.95 0.19 -18.95
CA PHE A 38 -6.14 1.54 -18.37
C PHE A 38 -5.00 1.98 -17.45
N GLU A 39 -4.89 3.30 -17.27
CA GLU A 39 -4.00 3.91 -16.27
C GLU A 39 -4.82 4.38 -15.07
N CYS A 40 -4.42 3.97 -13.87
CA CYS A 40 -5.18 4.27 -12.65
C CYS A 40 -4.83 5.66 -12.11
N GLN A 41 -5.86 6.48 -11.91
CA GLN A 41 -5.76 7.84 -11.38
C GLN A 41 -6.44 7.97 -10.00
N CYS A 42 -6.49 6.87 -9.22
CA CYS A 42 -6.98 6.98 -7.85
C CYS A 42 -6.03 7.84 -7.00
N GLU A 43 -6.54 8.38 -5.89
CA GLU A 43 -5.79 9.27 -4.99
C GLU A 43 -4.41 8.72 -4.59
N LEU A 44 -4.32 7.40 -4.36
CA LEU A 44 -3.04 6.74 -4.05
C LEU A 44 -2.07 6.76 -5.23
N CYS A 45 -2.53 6.47 -6.45
CA CYS A 45 -1.69 6.48 -7.65
C CYS A 45 -1.23 7.90 -7.99
N GLU A 46 -2.11 8.89 -7.90
CA GLU A 46 -1.74 10.31 -8.10
C GLU A 46 -0.73 10.77 -7.06
N TYR A 47 -0.98 10.48 -5.79
CA TYR A 47 -0.06 10.80 -4.70
C TYR A 47 1.33 10.19 -4.92
N GLU A 48 1.40 8.91 -5.30
CA GLU A 48 2.67 8.22 -5.52
C GLU A 48 3.36 8.67 -6.81
N ALA A 49 2.63 8.96 -7.88
CA ALA A 49 3.17 9.52 -9.11
C ALA A 49 3.83 10.90 -8.88
N ALA A 50 3.29 11.69 -7.94
CA ALA A 50 3.84 12.99 -7.56
C ALA A 50 5.11 12.87 -6.67
N GLN A 51 5.42 11.69 -6.13
CA GLN A 51 6.63 11.50 -5.31
C GLN A 51 7.90 11.40 -6.15
N SER A 52 9.02 11.81 -5.57
CA SER A 52 10.33 11.63 -6.20
C SER A 52 10.63 10.15 -6.47
N THR A 53 11.39 9.87 -7.52
CA THR A 53 11.89 8.52 -7.81
C THR A 53 12.70 7.96 -6.63
N THR A 54 13.48 8.80 -5.93
CA THR A 54 14.22 8.39 -4.73
C THR A 54 13.29 7.90 -3.62
N THR A 55 12.18 8.59 -3.35
CA THR A 55 11.18 8.15 -2.37
C THR A 55 10.57 6.80 -2.75
N ARG A 56 10.20 6.63 -4.02
CA ARG A 56 9.62 5.38 -4.52
C ARG A 56 10.61 4.21 -4.49
N GLU A 57 11.88 4.47 -4.79
CA GLU A 57 12.93 3.46 -4.70
C GLU A 57 13.24 3.08 -3.25
N HIS A 58 13.24 4.04 -2.32
CA HIS A 58 13.37 3.75 -0.90
C HIS A 58 12.25 2.84 -0.39
N ARG A 59 10.99 3.12 -0.77
CA ARG A 59 9.86 2.22 -0.44
C ARG A 59 10.08 0.81 -1.00
N ARG A 60 10.58 0.68 -2.22
CA ARG A 60 10.92 -0.61 -2.83
C ARG A 60 12.01 -1.35 -2.04
N GLN A 61 13.05 -0.64 -1.60
CA GLN A 61 14.12 -1.22 -0.78
C GLN A 61 13.59 -1.77 0.54
N LEU A 62 12.75 -0.99 1.26
CA LEU A 62 12.11 -1.42 2.51
C LEU A 62 11.23 -2.67 2.30
N CYS A 63 10.45 -2.73 1.22
CA CYS A 63 9.68 -3.93 0.88
C CYS A 63 10.58 -5.14 0.59
N ASN A 64 11.71 -4.95 -0.11
CA ASN A 64 12.67 -6.01 -0.38
C ASN A 64 13.35 -6.50 0.91
N GLU A 65 13.63 -5.61 1.87
CA GLU A 65 14.15 -5.97 3.19
C GLU A 65 13.13 -6.80 3.98
N PHE A 66 11.86 -6.39 3.98
CA PHE A 66 10.78 -7.18 4.58
C PHE A 66 10.69 -8.59 3.98
N GLU A 67 10.77 -8.73 2.64
CA GLU A 67 10.71 -10.03 1.99
C GLU A 67 11.89 -10.95 2.39
N LYS A 68 13.07 -10.40 2.68
CA LYS A 68 14.21 -11.17 3.23
C LYS A 68 13.91 -11.73 4.62
N LEU A 69 13.10 -11.04 5.43
CA LEU A 69 12.71 -11.47 6.79
C LEU A 69 11.56 -12.48 6.77
N ARG A 70 10.86 -12.63 5.64
CA ARG A 70 9.67 -13.50 5.52
C ARG A 70 9.88 -14.95 5.98
N PRO A 71 11.03 -15.62 5.75
CA PRO A 71 11.26 -16.96 6.29
C PRO A 71 11.29 -16.99 7.82
N ALA A 72 11.96 -16.03 8.46
CA ALA A 72 12.06 -15.92 9.91
C ALA A 72 10.70 -15.62 10.57
N ILE A 73 9.89 -14.77 9.92
CA ILE A 73 8.50 -14.49 10.33
C ILE A 73 7.68 -15.79 10.30
N LYS A 74 7.79 -16.58 9.22
CA LYS A 74 7.06 -17.85 9.08
C LYS A 74 7.46 -18.89 10.13
N SER A 75 8.72 -18.89 10.57
CA SER A 75 9.18 -19.76 11.66
C SER A 75 8.86 -19.23 13.06
N GLY A 76 8.29 -18.04 13.18
CA GLY A 76 7.98 -17.42 14.48
C GLY A 76 9.22 -16.93 15.23
N ASP A 77 10.30 -16.60 14.53
CA ASP A 77 11.51 -16.06 15.14
C ASP A 77 11.25 -14.64 15.63
N LEU A 78 11.27 -14.44 16.95
CA LEU A 78 11.01 -13.14 17.57
C LEU A 78 12.20 -12.17 17.44
N SER A 79 13.40 -12.65 17.06
CA SER A 79 14.59 -11.80 16.95
C SER A 79 14.49 -10.75 15.84
N VAL A 80 13.61 -10.95 14.86
CA VAL A 80 13.40 -10.02 13.75
C VAL A 80 12.44 -8.87 14.06
N ILE A 81 11.78 -8.88 15.23
CA ILE A 81 10.78 -7.86 15.60
C ILE A 81 11.36 -6.45 15.52
N SER A 82 12.56 -6.22 16.08
CA SER A 82 13.18 -4.90 16.06
C SER A 82 13.46 -4.40 14.64
N GLN A 83 13.86 -5.29 13.73
CA GLN A 83 14.08 -4.95 12.32
C GLN A 83 12.76 -4.62 11.61
N LEU A 84 11.69 -5.34 11.92
CA LEU A 84 10.35 -5.04 11.39
C LEU A 84 9.83 -3.69 11.87
N GLU A 85 10.04 -3.35 13.15
CA GLU A 85 9.70 -2.03 13.68
C GLU A 85 10.45 -0.90 12.95
N THR A 86 11.74 -1.10 12.66
CA THR A 86 12.51 -0.16 11.85
C THR A 86 11.93 -0.01 10.44
N ILE A 87 11.66 -1.12 9.74
CA ILE A 87 11.11 -1.09 8.37
C ILE A 87 9.77 -0.36 8.35
N VAL A 88 8.87 -0.65 9.31
CA VAL A 88 7.55 0.00 9.39
C VAL A 88 7.70 1.50 9.67
N SER A 89 8.56 1.87 10.62
CA SER A 89 8.84 3.27 10.97
C SER A 89 9.39 4.06 9.78
N ASP A 90 10.34 3.49 9.04
CA ASP A 90 10.93 4.14 7.89
C ASP A 90 9.96 4.22 6.72
N LEU A 91 9.12 3.20 6.53
CA LEU A 91 8.06 3.24 5.53
C LEU A 91 7.08 4.37 5.82
N TRP A 92 6.63 4.53 7.07
CA TRP A 92 5.75 5.62 7.48
C TRP A 92 6.34 7.00 7.25
N LYS A 93 7.65 7.19 7.47
CA LYS A 93 8.33 8.47 7.15
C LYS A 93 8.26 8.81 5.66
N THR A 94 8.14 7.81 4.78
CA THR A 94 7.94 8.06 3.34
C THR A 94 6.53 8.51 2.98
N TYR A 95 5.54 8.31 3.87
CA TYR A 95 4.17 8.77 3.70
C TYR A 95 3.88 9.84 4.76
N PRO A 96 4.43 11.06 4.63
CA PRO A 96 4.14 12.12 5.58
C PRO A 96 2.63 12.28 5.71
N PRO A 97 2.10 12.41 6.93
CA PRO A 97 0.67 12.54 7.13
C PRO A 97 0.19 13.77 6.35
N ALA A 98 -0.66 13.53 5.34
CA ALA A 98 -1.47 14.60 4.80
C ALA A 98 -2.29 15.13 5.96
N ASN A 99 -2.22 16.45 6.16
CA ASN A 99 -2.94 17.23 7.15
C ASN A 99 -4.27 16.54 7.57
N THR A 100 -4.25 15.91 8.74
CA THR A 100 -5.40 15.44 9.54
C THR A 100 -6.64 14.94 8.75
N ALA A 101 -6.53 13.95 7.87
CA ALA A 101 -7.71 13.27 7.32
C ALA A 101 -7.49 11.80 6.86
N ILE A 102 -6.24 11.35 6.67
CA ILE A 102 -5.95 10.04 6.05
C ILE A 102 -5.48 9.00 7.10
N THR A 103 -6.07 9.01 8.29
CA THR A 103 -5.83 7.93 9.27
C THR A 103 -6.71 6.69 9.03
N ASN A 104 -7.69 6.75 8.12
CA ASN A 104 -8.68 5.68 7.95
C ASN A 104 -8.42 4.70 6.79
N VAL A 105 -7.44 4.90 5.91
CA VAL A 105 -7.25 3.98 4.75
C VAL A 105 -6.28 2.83 5.06
N LEU A 106 -5.28 3.05 5.92
CA LEU A 106 -4.28 2.01 6.23
C LEU A 106 -4.73 1.00 7.30
N TYR A 107 -5.76 1.32 8.10
CA TYR A 107 -6.30 0.39 9.11
C TYR A 107 -7.15 -0.74 8.50
N TYR A 108 -7.66 -0.57 7.27
CA TYR A 108 -8.56 -1.55 6.63
C TYR A 108 -7.86 -2.63 5.78
N CYS A 109 -6.52 -2.63 5.69
CA CYS A 109 -5.77 -3.69 5.00
C CYS A 109 -5.29 -4.84 5.90
N ILE A 110 -5.60 -4.81 7.21
CA ILE A 110 -5.21 -5.85 8.19
C ILE A 110 -6.44 -6.57 8.80
N VAL A 111 -7.62 -6.49 8.18
CA VAL A 111 -8.79 -7.31 8.57
C VAL A 111 -9.42 -8.00 7.38
#